data_AF-A0A383CCL9-F1
#
_entry.id   AF-A0A383CCL9-F1
#
_cell.length_a   1.000
_cell.length_b   1.000
_cell.length_c   1.000
_cell.angle_alpha   90.00
_cell.angle_beta   90.00
_cell.angle_gamma   90.00
#
_symmetry.space_group_name_H-M   'P 1'
#
loop_
_entity.id
_entity.type
_entity.pdbx_description
1 polymer ?
#
loop_
_entity_poly.entity_id
_entity_poly.type
_entity_poly.pdbx_seq_one_letter_code
_entity_poly.pdbx_strand_id
1 'polypeptide(L)'
;MATSGVATFNMDFTEIAEEAWERAGREMRSGYDLRTARRSMNLLTIEWVNRGINLWTIEAGSVDLVESTSQYTLDADTIDLLEHVIRTNAGNTSTQSDLTINRIGVGTYSSIPNKLTEGRPIQMWIDRQRDAPVLNLWPVPDQSDTYVLRYWRIRRIQDAGSGVETADMNYRFLPSLVSGLAYNIALKVP
;
A
#
# COMPACT_ATOMS: atom_id res chain seq x y z
N MET A 1 22.67 25.66 -26.41
CA MET A 1 22.42 25.21 -25.02
C MET A 1 22.54 23.70 -25.03
N ALA A 2 23.55 23.13 -24.35
CA ALA A 2 23.75 21.69 -24.27
C ALA A 2 23.16 21.20 -22.95
N THR A 3 22.25 20.22 -23.02
CA THR A 3 21.70 19.55 -21.84
C THR A 3 22.40 18.21 -21.65
N SER A 4 22.40 17.68 -20.43
CA SER A 4 23.01 16.38 -20.11
C SER A 4 22.32 15.19 -20.79
N GLY A 5 21.06 15.35 -21.24
CA GLY A 5 20.26 14.29 -21.87
C GLY A 5 19.83 13.17 -20.92
N VAL A 6 20.11 13.30 -19.62
CA VAL A 6 19.86 12.25 -18.61
C VAL A 6 19.00 12.81 -17.49
N ALA A 7 18.01 12.02 -17.06
CA ALA A 7 17.08 12.34 -15.97
C ALA A 7 17.01 11.20 -14.93
N THR A 8 18.16 10.72 -14.47
CA THR A 8 18.31 9.58 -13.55
C THR A 8 18.58 9.97 -12.10
N PHE A 9 18.34 11.23 -11.74
CA PHE A 9 18.57 11.70 -10.38
C PHE A 9 17.63 10.99 -9.39
N ASN A 10 18.21 10.29 -8.42
CA ASN A 10 17.51 9.71 -7.29
C ASN A 10 18.48 9.70 -6.09
N MET A 11 17.97 9.97 -4.90
CA MET A 11 18.79 10.01 -3.69
C MET A 11 18.66 8.68 -2.94
N ASP A 12 19.76 8.16 -2.41
CA ASP A 12 19.72 7.08 -1.44
C ASP A 12 19.35 7.59 -0.04
N PHE A 13 19.08 6.68 0.91
CA PHE A 13 18.72 7.07 2.27
C PHE A 13 19.80 7.92 2.95
N THR A 14 21.07 7.62 2.71
CA THR A 14 22.20 8.35 3.30
C THR A 14 22.27 9.79 2.81
N GLU A 15 22.16 10.03 1.51
CA GLU A 15 22.11 11.36 0.89
C GLU A 15 20.89 12.16 1.37
N ILE A 16 19.72 11.51 1.46
CA ILE A 16 18.51 12.15 2.02
C ILE A 16 18.73 12.58 3.47
N ALA A 17 19.38 11.74 4.27
CA ALA A 17 19.66 12.04 5.66
C ALA A 17 20.67 13.19 5.78
N GLU A 18 21.76 13.17 5.02
CA GLU A 18 22.78 14.21 5.00
C GLU A 18 22.20 15.56 4.58
N GLU A 19 21.53 15.63 3.43
CA GLU A 19 20.89 16.86 2.94
C GLU A 19 19.87 17.40 3.97
N ALA A 20 19.13 16.54 4.66
CA ALA A 20 18.18 16.99 5.66
C ALA A 20 18.84 17.52 6.94
N TRP A 21 19.99 16.95 7.34
CA TRP A 21 20.82 17.52 8.40
C TRP A 21 21.38 18.88 7.99
N GLU A 22 21.88 19.00 6.75
CA GLU A 22 22.42 20.26 6.21
C GLU A 22 21.34 21.35 6.15
N ARG A 23 20.12 21.02 5.75
CA ARG A 23 18.96 21.94 5.80
C ARG A 23 18.56 22.32 7.22
N ALA A 24 18.77 21.43 8.20
CA ALA A 24 18.61 21.74 9.62
C ALA A 24 19.82 22.54 10.19
N GLY A 25 20.83 22.85 9.38
CA GLY A 25 21.98 23.67 9.75
C GLY A 25 23.11 22.90 10.44
N ARG A 26 23.16 21.57 10.32
CA ARG A 26 24.17 20.71 10.96
C ARG A 26 24.69 19.65 9.99
N GLU A 27 25.91 19.19 10.20
CA GLU A 27 26.45 18.06 9.46
C GLU A 27 26.16 16.74 10.18
N MET A 28 25.84 15.68 9.44
CA MET A 28 25.75 14.34 10.00
C MET A 28 27.16 13.85 10.33
N ARG A 29 27.43 13.54 11.62
CA ARG A 29 28.80 13.16 12.06
C ARG A 29 28.90 11.76 12.64
N SER A 30 27.78 11.15 13.04
CA SER A 30 27.77 9.85 13.69
C SER A 30 26.72 8.90 13.13
N GLY A 31 26.95 7.59 13.26
CA GLY A 31 25.94 6.58 12.96
C GLY A 31 24.71 6.64 13.88
N TYR A 32 24.77 7.38 14.99
CA TYR A 32 23.58 7.65 15.81
C TYR A 32 22.64 8.68 15.15
N ASP A 33 23.21 9.66 14.45
CA ASP A 33 22.45 10.67 13.71
C ASP A 33 21.69 10.04 12.54
N LEU A 34 22.34 9.10 11.83
CA LEU A 34 21.72 8.29 10.78
C LEU A 34 20.58 7.42 11.32
N ARG A 35 20.76 6.76 12.48
CA ARG A 35 19.68 6.01 13.15
C ARG A 35 18.52 6.91 13.59
N THR A 36 18.81 8.17 13.92
CA THR A 36 17.78 9.14 14.30
C THR A 36 17.00 9.63 13.09
N ALA A 37 17.68 9.94 11.99
CA ALA A 37 17.07 10.25 10.71
C ALA A 37 16.17 9.10 10.23
N ARG A 38 16.61 7.84 10.36
CA ARG A 38 15.82 6.66 9.94
C ARG A 38 14.50 6.54 10.69
N ARG A 39 14.53 6.70 12.01
CA ARG A 39 13.31 6.68 12.84
C ARG A 39 12.38 7.82 12.46
N SER A 40 12.90 9.03 12.24
CA SER A 40 12.10 10.17 11.78
C SER A 40 11.49 9.93 10.40
N MET A 41 12.26 9.33 9.48
CA MET A 41 11.79 9.02 8.12
C MET A 41 10.65 8.01 8.14
N ASN A 42 10.79 6.92 8.88
CA ASN A 42 9.73 5.91 8.97
C ASN A 42 8.44 6.49 9.56
N LEU A 43 8.52 7.40 10.53
CA LEU A 43 7.34 8.09 11.05
C LEU A 43 6.72 9.05 10.02
N LEU A 44 7.53 9.77 9.27
CA LEU A 44 7.08 10.68 8.21
C LEU A 44 6.37 9.91 7.08
N THR A 45 6.93 8.79 6.61
CA THR A 45 6.31 7.99 5.54
C THR A 45 4.99 7.36 6.00
N ILE A 46 4.90 6.91 7.25
CA ILE A 46 3.64 6.45 7.85
C ILE A 46 2.60 7.58 7.90
N GLU A 47 3.02 8.80 8.25
CA GLU A 47 2.12 9.94 8.27
C GLU A 47 1.59 10.30 6.88
N TRP A 48 2.45 10.25 5.85
CA TRP A 48 2.06 10.56 4.48
C TRP A 48 0.98 9.62 3.96
N VAL A 49 1.05 8.34 4.32
CA VAL A 49 0.01 7.36 4.00
C VAL A 49 -1.35 7.76 4.59
N ASN A 50 -1.38 8.42 5.75
CA ASN A 50 -2.64 8.84 6.39
C ASN A 50 -3.20 10.15 5.84
N ARG A 51 -2.40 10.93 5.09
CA ARG A 51 -2.78 12.27 4.60
C ARG A 51 -3.35 12.28 3.19
N GLY A 52 -3.49 11.12 2.55
CA GLY A 52 -4.10 11.01 1.23
C GLY A 52 -3.79 9.68 0.54
N ILE A 53 -4.27 9.54 -0.70
CA ILE A 53 -3.98 8.36 -1.52
C ILE A 53 -2.70 8.62 -2.32
N ASN A 54 -1.66 7.85 -1.99
CA ASN A 54 -0.39 7.88 -2.70
C ASN A 54 -0.48 6.98 -3.94
N LEU A 55 -0.68 7.58 -5.12
CA LEU A 55 -0.95 6.82 -6.35
C LEU A 55 0.14 5.82 -6.74
N TRP A 56 1.39 6.04 -6.34
CA TRP A 56 2.50 5.12 -6.64
C TRP A 56 2.49 3.86 -5.77
N THR A 57 1.70 3.84 -4.70
CA THR A 57 1.52 2.66 -3.85
C THR A 57 0.30 1.84 -4.26
N ILE A 58 -0.31 2.14 -5.41
CA ILE A 58 -1.41 1.36 -5.97
C ILE A 58 -0.83 0.16 -6.73
N GLU A 59 -1.22 -1.04 -6.33
CA GLU A 59 -0.79 -2.30 -6.95
C GLU A 59 -1.99 -3.19 -7.27
N ALA A 60 -1.86 -3.99 -8.33
CA ALA A 60 -2.85 -5.00 -8.66
C ALA A 60 -2.60 -6.26 -7.81
N GLY A 61 -3.67 -6.82 -7.26
CA GLY A 61 -3.68 -8.10 -6.56
C GLY A 61 -4.72 -9.05 -7.15
N SER A 62 -4.53 -10.33 -6.86
CA SER A 62 -5.53 -11.35 -7.18
C SER A 62 -5.63 -12.38 -6.07
N VAL A 63 -6.85 -12.86 -5.84
CA VAL A 63 -7.13 -13.97 -4.94
C VAL A 63 -8.04 -14.95 -5.68
N ASP A 64 -7.61 -16.19 -5.80
CA ASP A 64 -8.43 -17.25 -6.36
C ASP A 64 -9.44 -17.71 -5.30
N LEU A 65 -10.72 -17.73 -5.68
CA LEU A 65 -11.79 -18.07 -4.75
C LEU A 65 -11.99 -19.59 -4.75
N VAL A 66 -12.04 -20.14 -3.55
CA VAL A 66 -12.28 -21.55 -3.26
C VAL A 66 -13.73 -21.71 -2.79
N GLU A 67 -14.34 -22.82 -3.19
CA GLU A 67 -15.67 -23.22 -2.76
C GLU A 67 -15.78 -23.22 -1.22
N SER A 68 -16.95 -22.84 -0.70
CA SER A 68 -17.25 -22.80 0.74
C SER A 68 -16.34 -21.89 1.59
N THR A 69 -15.44 -21.11 0.98
CA THR A 69 -14.48 -20.26 1.69
C THR A 69 -14.89 -18.79 1.58
N SER A 70 -15.31 -18.20 2.70
CA SER A 70 -15.81 -16.82 2.77
C SER A 70 -14.75 -15.79 3.16
N GLN A 71 -13.63 -16.22 3.74
CA GLN A 71 -12.59 -15.35 4.28
C GLN A 71 -11.27 -15.53 3.57
N TYR A 72 -10.63 -14.42 3.19
CA TYR A 72 -9.32 -14.39 2.56
C TYR A 72 -8.46 -13.33 3.22
N THR A 73 -7.28 -13.73 3.68
CA THR A 73 -6.32 -12.77 4.25
C THR A 73 -5.55 -12.14 3.11
N LEU A 74 -5.55 -10.80 3.06
CA LEU A 74 -4.76 -10.04 2.11
C LEU A 74 -3.35 -9.81 2.65
N ASP A 75 -2.42 -9.36 1.81
CA ASP A 75 -1.06 -9.08 2.25
C ASP A 75 -1.03 -8.02 3.37
N ALA A 76 -0.14 -8.19 4.34
CA ALA A 76 -0.06 -7.38 5.57
C ALA A 76 0.27 -5.90 5.34
N ASP A 77 0.90 -5.58 4.20
CA ASP A 77 1.19 -4.21 3.76
C ASP A 77 -0.01 -3.53 3.08
N THR A 78 -1.13 -4.23 2.89
CA THR A 78 -2.36 -3.66 2.34
C THR A 78 -3.02 -2.71 3.35
N ILE A 79 -3.31 -1.48 2.93
CA ILE A 79 -4.06 -0.50 3.72
C ILE A 79 -5.56 -0.61 3.40
N ASP A 80 -5.88 -0.58 2.11
CA ASP A 80 -7.25 -0.67 1.63
C ASP A 80 -7.33 -1.06 0.15
N LEU A 81 -8.52 -1.46 -0.29
CA LEU A 81 -8.83 -1.71 -1.71
C LEU A 81 -9.59 -0.52 -2.29
N LEU A 82 -9.19 -0.12 -3.50
CA LEU A 82 -9.83 0.94 -4.28
C LEU A 82 -10.89 0.37 -5.21
N GLU A 83 -10.48 -0.58 -6.05
CA GLU A 83 -11.30 -1.16 -7.10
C GLU A 83 -11.24 -2.67 -7.01
N HIS A 84 -12.34 -3.33 -7.32
CA HIS A 84 -12.48 -4.77 -7.16
C HIS A 84 -13.52 -5.32 -8.12
N VAL A 85 -13.16 -6.43 -8.78
CA VAL A 85 -14.00 -7.16 -9.72
C VAL A 85 -13.81 -8.66 -9.53
N ILE A 86 -14.84 -9.44 -9.83
CA ILE A 86 -14.71 -10.89 -9.94
C ILE A 86 -14.53 -11.23 -11.41
N ARG A 87 -13.38 -11.79 -11.74
CA ARG A 87 -13.08 -12.32 -13.06
C ARG A 87 -13.48 -13.78 -13.15
N THR A 88 -14.14 -14.15 -14.24
CA THR A 88 -14.43 -15.54 -14.62
C THR A 88 -13.69 -15.91 -15.89
N ASN A 89 -13.41 -17.21 -16.08
CA ASN A 89 -12.67 -17.74 -17.24
C ASN A 89 -11.32 -17.01 -17.48
N ALA A 90 -10.58 -16.77 -16.40
CA ALA A 90 -9.31 -16.04 -16.47
C ALA A 90 -8.34 -16.72 -17.45
N GLY A 91 -7.72 -15.93 -18.34
CA GLY A 91 -6.75 -16.44 -19.33
C GLY A 91 -7.36 -16.92 -20.64
N ASN A 92 -8.70 -16.87 -20.81
CA ASN A 92 -9.37 -17.14 -22.08
C ASN A 92 -9.77 -15.85 -22.80
N THR A 93 -9.21 -15.59 -23.98
CA THR A 93 -9.45 -14.34 -24.74
C THR A 93 -10.90 -14.15 -25.21
N SER A 94 -11.69 -15.22 -25.35
CA SER A 94 -13.06 -15.14 -25.89
C SER A 94 -14.16 -15.20 -24.84
N THR A 95 -13.90 -15.77 -23.65
CA THR A 95 -14.92 -16.01 -22.62
C THR A 95 -14.64 -15.34 -21.28
N GLN A 96 -13.49 -14.66 -21.14
CA GLN A 96 -13.19 -13.89 -19.94
C GLN A 96 -14.21 -12.78 -19.73
N SER A 97 -14.79 -12.71 -18.54
CA SER A 97 -15.71 -11.64 -18.16
C SER A 97 -15.44 -11.14 -16.74
N ASP A 98 -15.48 -9.82 -16.58
CA ASP A 98 -15.34 -9.15 -15.30
C ASP A 98 -16.72 -8.74 -14.78
N LEU A 99 -17.04 -9.21 -13.58
CA LEU A 99 -18.30 -9.02 -12.91
C LEU A 99 -18.09 -8.04 -11.76
N THR A 100 -18.99 -7.06 -11.65
CA THR A 100 -18.93 -6.08 -10.57
C THR A 100 -19.31 -6.72 -9.25
N ILE A 101 -18.65 -6.29 -8.19
CA ILE A 101 -18.90 -6.70 -6.81
C ILE A 101 -18.97 -5.44 -5.95
N ASN A 102 -19.93 -5.39 -5.03
CA ASN A 102 -20.19 -4.21 -4.22
C ASN A 102 -19.47 -4.29 -2.88
N ARG A 103 -18.74 -3.24 -2.53
CA ARG A 103 -18.16 -3.11 -1.19
C ARG A 103 -19.26 -2.68 -0.22
N ILE A 104 -19.42 -3.41 0.87
CA ILE A 104 -20.38 -3.15 1.93
C ILE A 104 -19.68 -2.89 3.26
N GLY A 105 -20.36 -2.14 4.14
CA GLY A 105 -19.88 -1.88 5.50
C GLY A 105 -20.16 -3.03 6.46
N VAL A 106 -19.53 -2.97 7.63
CA VAL A 106 -19.69 -3.99 8.69
C VAL A 106 -21.15 -4.14 9.14
N GLY A 107 -21.92 -3.05 9.19
CA GLY A 107 -23.34 -3.10 9.58
C GLY A 107 -24.18 -3.90 8.60
N THR A 108 -24.02 -3.66 7.30
CA THR A 108 -24.70 -4.42 6.23
C THR A 108 -24.27 -5.89 6.27
N TYR A 109 -22.97 -6.16 6.40
CA TYR A 109 -22.45 -7.53 6.48
C TYR A 109 -22.93 -8.28 7.74
N SER A 110 -23.10 -7.58 8.87
CA SER A 110 -23.63 -8.15 10.11
C SER A 110 -25.14 -8.40 10.05
N SER A 111 -25.87 -7.64 9.24
CA SER A 111 -27.32 -7.80 9.08
C SER A 111 -27.74 -9.00 8.21
N ILE A 112 -26.78 -9.61 7.49
CA ILE A 112 -27.01 -10.80 6.65
C ILE A 112 -27.39 -11.98 7.57
N PRO A 113 -28.61 -12.54 7.46
CA PRO A 113 -29.07 -13.59 8.38
C PRO A 113 -28.32 -14.91 8.22
N ASN A 114 -28.04 -15.32 6.98
CA ASN A 114 -27.29 -16.53 6.67
C ASN A 114 -26.01 -16.20 5.90
N LYS A 115 -24.88 -16.38 6.58
CA LYS A 115 -23.54 -16.14 6.02
C LYS A 115 -22.93 -17.38 5.36
N LEU A 116 -23.62 -18.52 5.43
CA LEU A 116 -23.21 -19.78 4.82
C LEU A 116 -23.90 -20.03 3.47
N THR A 117 -24.78 -19.13 3.04
CA THR A 117 -25.42 -19.25 1.72
C THR A 117 -24.35 -19.20 0.64
N GLU A 118 -24.30 -20.25 -0.17
CA GLU A 118 -23.39 -20.37 -1.30
C GLU A 118 -23.98 -19.78 -2.58
N GLY A 119 -23.10 -19.27 -3.42
CA GLY A 119 -23.41 -18.73 -4.73
C GLY A 119 -22.31 -17.80 -5.20
N ARG A 120 -22.47 -17.25 -6.40
CA ARG A 120 -21.53 -16.24 -6.90
C ARG A 120 -21.44 -15.06 -5.93
N PRO A 121 -20.25 -14.70 -5.43
CA PRO A 121 -20.11 -13.55 -4.55
C PRO A 121 -20.51 -12.26 -5.25
N ILE A 122 -21.27 -11.41 -4.58
CA ILE A 122 -21.74 -10.12 -5.12
C ILE A 122 -21.43 -8.95 -4.19
N GLN A 123 -21.09 -9.26 -2.95
CA GLN A 123 -20.77 -8.30 -1.91
C GLN A 123 -19.47 -8.70 -1.24
N MET A 124 -18.69 -7.69 -0.86
CA MET A 124 -17.50 -7.87 -0.04
C MET A 124 -17.46 -6.88 1.10
N TRP A 125 -16.96 -7.34 2.23
CA TRP A 125 -16.58 -6.49 3.35
C TRP A 125 -15.09 -6.69 3.62
N ILE A 126 -14.38 -5.58 3.83
CA ILE A 126 -12.97 -5.59 4.16
C ILE A 126 -12.85 -5.24 5.64
N ASP A 127 -12.37 -6.20 6.42
CA ASP A 127 -12.00 -6.01 7.80
C ASP A 127 -10.54 -5.58 7.88
N ARG A 128 -10.28 -4.32 8.26
CA ARG A 128 -8.93 -3.77 8.35
C ARG A 128 -8.36 -4.10 9.72
N GLN A 129 -7.88 -5.33 9.89
CA GLN A 129 -7.24 -5.76 11.14
C GLN A 129 -5.82 -5.19 11.28
N ARG A 130 -5.26 -5.30 12.49
CA ARG A 130 -3.92 -4.77 12.81
C ARG A 130 -2.82 -5.39 11.95
N ASP A 131 -2.81 -6.72 11.85
CA ASP A 131 -1.69 -7.47 11.27
C ASP A 131 -1.84 -7.61 9.75
N ALA A 132 -3.04 -7.97 9.27
CA ALA A 132 -3.36 -8.04 7.85
C ALA A 132 -4.86 -7.83 7.62
N PRO A 133 -5.29 -7.13 6.55
CA PRO A 133 -6.70 -7.01 6.24
C PRO A 133 -7.31 -8.36 5.84
N VAL A 134 -8.53 -8.63 6.30
CA VAL A 134 -9.30 -9.82 5.96
C VAL A 134 -10.48 -9.43 5.08
N LEU A 135 -10.51 -10.01 3.89
CA LEU A 135 -11.64 -9.91 2.98
C LEU A 135 -12.70 -10.95 3.38
N ASN A 136 -13.93 -10.50 3.52
CA ASN A 136 -15.11 -11.33 3.75
C ASN A 136 -16.03 -11.21 2.53
N LEU A 137 -16.35 -12.34 1.91
CA LEU A 137 -17.22 -12.41 0.74
C LEU A 137 -18.62 -12.88 1.09
N TRP A 138 -19.61 -12.38 0.37
CA TRP A 138 -20.97 -12.91 0.41
C TRP A 138 -21.70 -12.74 -0.93
N PRO A 139 -22.51 -13.72 -1.38
CA PRO A 139 -22.56 -15.13 -0.94
C PRO A 139 -21.19 -15.83 -0.92
N VAL A 140 -21.10 -16.96 -0.22
CA VAL A 140 -19.87 -17.77 -0.18
C VAL A 140 -19.68 -18.41 -1.56
N PRO A 141 -18.47 -18.41 -2.15
CA PRO A 141 -18.26 -19.03 -3.46
C PRO A 141 -18.78 -20.47 -3.52
N ASP A 142 -19.58 -20.77 -4.55
CA ASP A 142 -20.17 -22.10 -4.80
C ASP A 142 -19.27 -23.02 -5.64
N GLN A 143 -18.21 -22.48 -6.24
CA GLN A 143 -17.32 -23.23 -7.13
C GLN A 143 -15.87 -22.81 -6.89
N SER A 144 -14.96 -23.79 -6.93
CA SER A 144 -13.52 -23.55 -6.96
C SER A 144 -13.05 -23.25 -8.39
N ASP A 145 -11.92 -22.54 -8.53
CA ASP A 145 -11.22 -22.25 -9.80
C ASP A 145 -12.03 -21.48 -10.87
N THR A 146 -13.23 -21.02 -10.52
CA THR A 146 -14.14 -20.34 -11.45
C THR A 146 -14.10 -18.83 -11.26
N TYR A 147 -13.95 -18.38 -10.01
CA TYR A 147 -13.98 -16.98 -9.63
C TYR A 147 -12.61 -16.54 -9.14
N VAL A 148 -12.05 -15.52 -9.80
CA VAL A 148 -10.81 -14.87 -9.37
C VAL A 148 -11.14 -13.45 -8.99
N LEU A 149 -10.95 -13.11 -7.71
CA LEU A 149 -11.07 -11.72 -7.31
C LEU A 149 -9.83 -10.96 -7.81
N ARG A 150 -10.06 -9.93 -8.61
CA ARG A 150 -9.05 -8.97 -9.05
C ARG A 150 -9.31 -7.65 -8.33
N TYR A 151 -8.28 -7.08 -7.75
CA TYR A 151 -8.43 -5.82 -7.02
C TYR A 151 -7.20 -4.92 -7.17
N TRP A 152 -7.43 -3.64 -6.93
CA TRP A 152 -6.39 -2.64 -6.79
C TRP A 152 -6.28 -2.28 -5.31
N ARG A 153 -5.11 -2.54 -4.73
CA ARG A 153 -4.81 -2.27 -3.33
C ARG A 153 -3.91 -1.06 -3.20
N ILE A 154 -4.07 -0.33 -2.11
CA ILE A 154 -3.09 0.65 -1.64
C ILE A 154 -2.17 -0.09 -0.69
N ARG A 155 -0.89 -0.24 -1.04
CA ARG A 155 0.13 -0.75 -0.12
C ARG A 155 0.75 0.37 0.72
N ARG A 156 1.33 0.00 1.86
CA ARG A 156 2.17 0.89 2.67
C ARG A 156 3.42 1.30 1.88
N ILE A 157 3.92 2.50 2.15
CA ILE A 157 5.24 2.94 1.69
C ILE A 157 6.28 2.07 2.42
N GLN A 158 7.28 1.57 1.68
CA GLN A 158 8.35 0.77 2.25
C GLN A 158 9.18 1.60 3.26
N ASP A 159 9.77 0.91 4.23
CA ASP A 159 10.63 1.53 5.21
C ASP A 159 11.96 1.97 4.59
N ALA A 160 12.66 2.86 5.28
CA ALA A 160 13.94 3.42 4.84
C ALA A 160 15.12 2.41 4.84
N GLY A 161 14.86 1.14 5.15
CA GLY A 161 15.85 0.06 5.07
C GLY A 161 17.09 0.21 5.97
N SER A 162 18.19 -0.36 5.50
CA SER A 162 19.50 -0.42 6.16
C SER A 162 20.45 0.73 5.79
N GLY A 163 20.09 1.55 4.79
CA GLY A 163 20.75 2.81 4.42
C GLY A 163 21.23 2.89 2.97
N VAL A 164 21.19 1.78 2.22
CA VAL A 164 21.58 1.71 0.80
C VAL A 164 20.35 1.73 -0.12
N GLU A 165 19.18 1.51 0.47
CA GLU A 165 17.91 1.42 -0.21
C GLU A 165 17.40 2.82 -0.56
N THR A 166 16.79 2.92 -1.75
CA THR A 166 16.14 4.15 -2.20
C THR A 166 14.78 4.31 -1.53
N ALA A 167 14.37 5.55 -1.30
CA ALA A 167 13.03 5.83 -0.80
C ALA A 167 11.96 5.35 -1.79
N ASP A 168 10.96 4.62 -1.28
CA ASP A 168 9.83 4.11 -2.07
C ASP A 168 8.81 5.23 -2.38
N MET A 169 9.24 6.14 -3.26
CA MET A 169 8.45 7.26 -3.75
C MET A 169 8.95 7.77 -5.09
N ASN A 170 8.08 8.52 -5.77
CA ASN A 170 8.43 9.19 -7.01
C ASN A 170 9.40 10.37 -6.72
N TYR A 171 10.38 10.59 -7.60
CA TYR A 171 11.41 11.64 -7.50
C TYR A 171 10.86 13.02 -7.14
N ARG A 172 9.65 13.36 -7.61
CA ARG A 172 8.97 14.63 -7.33
C ARG A 172 8.71 14.88 -5.83
N PHE A 173 8.66 13.84 -5.01
CA PHE A 173 8.44 13.93 -3.56
C PHE A 173 9.74 14.01 -2.75
N LEU A 174 10.91 13.84 -3.36
CA LEU A 174 12.20 13.95 -2.66
C LEU A 174 12.37 15.32 -1.97
N PRO A 175 12.05 16.47 -2.59
CA PRO A 175 12.19 17.77 -1.91
C PRO A 175 11.30 17.92 -0.68
N SER A 176 10.07 17.39 -0.73
CA SER A 176 9.13 17.39 0.40
C SER A 176 9.55 16.40 1.49
N LEU A 177 10.13 15.25 1.12
CA LEU A 177 10.64 14.26 2.04
C LEU A 177 11.79 14.86 2.85
N VAL A 178 12.80 15.39 2.16
CA VAL A 178 13.98 15.99 2.78
C VAL A 178 13.59 17.16 3.69
N SER A 179 12.68 18.04 3.24
CA SER A 179 12.22 19.17 4.06
C SER A 179 11.45 18.71 5.31
N GLY A 180 10.58 17.71 5.17
CA GLY A 180 9.85 17.13 6.31
C GLY A 180 10.76 16.41 7.29
N LEU A 181 11.80 15.74 6.78
CA LEU A 181 12.80 15.08 7.60
C LEU A 181 13.68 16.10 8.34
N ALA A 182 14.10 17.18 7.68
CA ALA A 182 14.83 18.30 8.29
C ALA A 182 14.03 18.93 9.43
N TYR A 183 12.71 19.14 9.23
CA TYR A 183 11.82 19.61 10.29
C TYR A 183 11.79 18.66 11.51
N ASN A 184 11.64 17.35 11.28
CA ASN A 184 11.65 16.35 12.34
C ASN A 184 13.01 16.23 13.05
N ILE A 185 14.11 16.50 12.35
CA ILE A 185 15.45 16.57 12.94
C ILE A 185 15.60 17.81 13.81
N ALA A 186 15.22 18.99 13.31
CA ALA A 186 15.29 20.25 14.03
C ALA A 186 14.49 20.22 15.35
N LEU A 187 13.35 19.52 15.38
CA LEU A 187 12.59 19.30 16.61
C LEU A 187 13.32 18.48 17.67
N LYS A 188 14.18 17.54 17.26
CA LYS A 188 14.94 16.66 18.17
C LYS A 188 16.24 17.31 18.62
N VAL A 189 16.81 18.14 17.77
CA VAL A 189 18.11 18.76 17.96
C VAL A 189 18.00 20.25 17.60
N PRO A 190 17.53 21.08 18.54
CA PRO A 190 17.41 22.52 18.34
C PRO A 190 18.77 23.21 18.20
#